data_AF-A0A382W758-F1
#
_entry.id   AF-A0A382W758-F1
#
_cell.length_a   1.000
_cell.length_b   1.000
_cell.length_c   1.000
_cell.angle_alpha   90.00
_cell.angle_beta   90.00
_cell.angle_gamma   90.00
#
_symmetry.space_group_name_H-M   'P 1'
#
loop_
_entity.id
_entity.type
_entity.pdbx_description
1 polymer ?
#
loop_
_entity_poly.entity_id
_entity_poly.type
_entity_poly.pdbx_seq_one_letter_code
_entity_poly.pdbx_strand_id
1 'polypeptide(L)'
;GEEDGFDFLRFLNSSCHKIFKQIPYAKSIRTYDHTRLELLTTCRGQPPQVSHQLNLTQADNWRGSQPVITSYLDIKQFEYPVDRIIPQLIDDEIPELKPESTWILFVRSPESQHVLTKRIKYSTQLLIELCQNGETVGTVLDKLACTLKVPSKQQLAFETECCSFLNALAKEGIVAFI
;
A
#
# COMPACT_ATOMS: atom_id res chain seq x y z
N GLY A 1 -22.04 -5.74 12.64
CA GLY A 1 -22.89 -4.93 11.75
C GLY A 1 -22.17 -4.87 10.44
N GLU A 2 -22.62 -5.66 9.48
CA GLU A 2 -21.83 -6.16 8.34
C GLU A 2 -22.25 -5.56 6.98
N GLU A 3 -22.96 -4.42 6.94
CA GLU A 3 -23.56 -3.90 5.69
C GLU A 3 -23.00 -2.57 5.18
N ASP A 4 -22.24 -1.81 5.98
CA ASP A 4 -21.95 -0.40 5.67
C ASP A 4 -21.01 -0.19 4.46
N GLY A 5 -20.16 -1.16 4.14
CA GLY A 5 -19.15 -1.03 3.08
C GLY A 5 -19.71 -1.12 1.65
N PHE A 6 -20.78 -1.90 1.45
CA PHE A 6 -21.45 -2.04 0.15
C PHE A 6 -22.47 -0.92 -0.09
N ASP A 7 -23.00 -0.33 0.98
CA ASP A 7 -23.98 0.72 0.89
C ASP A 7 -23.39 2.05 0.46
N PHE A 8 -22.11 2.34 0.70
CA PHE A 8 -21.51 3.60 0.21
C PHE A 8 -21.45 3.68 -1.32
N LEU A 9 -20.96 2.66 -2.02
CA LEU A 9 -21.00 2.67 -3.50
C LEU A 9 -22.43 2.58 -4.04
N ARG A 10 -23.31 1.81 -3.39
CA ARG A 10 -24.72 1.73 -3.78
C ARG A 10 -25.41 3.08 -3.59
N PHE A 11 -25.12 3.81 -2.52
CA PHE A 11 -25.55 5.18 -2.24
C PHE A 11 -24.97 6.19 -3.23
N LEU A 12 -23.65 6.17 -3.47
CA LEU A 12 -23.01 7.05 -4.45
C LEU A 12 -23.54 6.83 -5.87
N ASN A 13 -23.83 5.58 -6.23
CA ASN A 13 -24.35 5.21 -7.54
C ASN A 13 -25.87 5.42 -7.69
N SER A 14 -26.65 5.36 -6.60
CA SER A 14 -28.12 5.53 -6.62
C SER A 14 -28.59 6.96 -6.30
N SER A 15 -27.94 7.67 -5.38
CA SER A 15 -28.34 9.00 -4.91
C SER A 15 -27.54 10.14 -5.57
N CYS A 16 -26.26 9.93 -5.90
CA CYS A 16 -25.34 11.00 -6.34
C CYS A 16 -24.90 10.90 -7.82
N HIS A 17 -25.59 10.09 -8.63
CA HIS A 17 -25.20 9.70 -9.99
C HIS A 17 -24.96 10.88 -10.96
N LYS A 18 -25.58 12.05 -10.74
CA LYS A 18 -25.36 13.26 -11.55
C LYS A 18 -24.16 14.08 -11.08
N ILE A 19 -23.92 14.15 -9.77
CA ILE A 19 -22.83 14.92 -9.15
C ILE A 19 -21.48 14.24 -9.42
N PHE A 20 -21.40 12.92 -9.21
CA PHE A 20 -20.16 12.17 -9.43
C PHE A 20 -19.73 12.06 -10.90
N LYS A 21 -20.62 12.33 -11.86
CA LYS A 21 -20.22 12.39 -13.28
C LYS A 21 -19.51 13.70 -13.64
N GLN A 22 -19.58 14.73 -12.78
CA GLN A 22 -19.10 16.08 -13.08
C GLN A 22 -17.86 16.48 -12.26
N ILE A 23 -17.53 15.75 -11.21
CA ILE A 23 -16.35 16.05 -10.39
C ILE A 23 -15.07 15.45 -11.02
N PRO A 24 -13.96 16.18 -11.04
CA PRO A 24 -12.77 15.79 -11.81
C PRO A 24 -12.06 14.55 -11.26
N TYR A 25 -12.28 14.20 -9.99
CA TYR A 25 -11.64 13.08 -9.29
C TYR A 25 -12.52 11.82 -9.18
N ALA A 26 -13.65 11.77 -9.89
CA ALA A 26 -14.56 10.62 -9.85
C ALA A 26 -13.87 9.29 -10.22
N LYS A 27 -12.96 9.32 -11.21
CA LYS A 27 -12.16 8.15 -11.59
C LYS A 27 -11.27 7.69 -10.44
N SER A 28 -10.58 8.61 -9.78
CA SER A 28 -9.70 8.32 -8.64
C SER A 28 -10.46 7.65 -7.49
N ILE A 29 -11.67 8.12 -7.17
CA ILE A 29 -12.52 7.51 -6.12
C ILE A 29 -12.92 6.09 -6.50
N ARG A 30 -13.35 5.87 -7.75
CA ARG A 30 -13.72 4.53 -8.23
C ARG A 30 -12.54 3.57 -8.17
N THR A 31 -11.36 4.01 -8.60
CA THR A 31 -10.13 3.20 -8.52
C THR A 31 -9.76 2.87 -7.07
N TYR A 32 -9.86 3.85 -6.16
CA TYR A 32 -9.58 3.64 -4.74
C TYR A 32 -10.49 2.55 -4.16
N ASP A 33 -11.81 2.68 -4.37
CA ASP A 33 -12.76 1.74 -3.79
C ASP A 33 -12.68 0.35 -4.44
N HIS A 34 -12.50 0.30 -5.77
CA HIS A 34 -12.29 -0.96 -6.48
C HIS A 34 -11.06 -1.71 -5.95
N THR A 35 -9.93 -1.02 -5.77
CA THR A 35 -8.70 -1.61 -5.21
C THR A 35 -8.93 -2.12 -3.79
N ARG A 36 -9.66 -1.35 -2.96
CA ARG A 36 -10.02 -1.75 -1.60
C ARG A 36 -10.89 -3.02 -1.60
N LEU A 37 -11.91 -3.08 -2.45
CA LEU A 37 -12.80 -4.24 -2.55
C LEU A 37 -12.09 -5.46 -3.14
N GLU A 38 -11.23 -5.27 -4.14
CA GLU A 38 -10.44 -6.34 -4.72
C GLU A 38 -9.59 -7.02 -3.64
N LEU A 39 -8.83 -6.25 -2.84
CA LEU A 39 -8.08 -6.79 -1.69
C LEU A 39 -8.96 -7.45 -0.62
N LEU A 40 -10.21 -7.02 -0.44
CA LEU A 40 -11.16 -7.70 0.44
C LEU A 40 -11.61 -9.07 -0.13
N THR A 41 -11.70 -9.19 -1.45
CA THR A 41 -12.18 -10.42 -2.11
C THR A 41 -11.07 -11.42 -2.47
N THR A 42 -9.90 -10.94 -2.90
CA THR A 42 -8.80 -11.75 -3.43
C THR A 42 -8.12 -12.60 -2.36
N CYS A 43 -8.26 -12.25 -1.07
CA CYS A 43 -7.61 -12.95 0.03
C CYS A 43 -8.39 -14.15 0.61
N ARG A 44 -9.39 -14.71 -0.10
CA ARG A 44 -9.91 -16.05 0.25
C ARG A 44 -8.95 -17.18 -0.14
N GLY A 45 -7.83 -16.86 -0.81
CA GLY A 45 -6.70 -17.77 -1.00
C GLY A 45 -5.78 -17.77 0.21
N GLN A 46 -5.41 -18.97 0.69
CA GLN A 46 -4.45 -19.17 1.77
C GLN A 46 -3.17 -18.35 1.52
N PRO A 47 -2.60 -17.66 2.54
CA PRO A 47 -1.29 -17.07 2.41
C PRO A 47 -0.29 -18.15 1.95
N PRO A 48 0.71 -17.81 1.12
CA PRO A 48 1.78 -18.76 0.83
C PRO A 48 2.35 -19.24 2.17
N GLN A 49 2.35 -20.56 2.38
CA GLN A 49 2.96 -21.20 3.52
C GLN A 49 4.47 -20.94 3.43
N VAL A 50 4.94 -19.84 4.00
CA VAL A 50 6.37 -19.54 4.10
C VAL A 50 6.80 -19.77 5.53
N SER A 51 7.51 -20.89 5.70
CA SER A 51 8.27 -21.26 6.89
C SER A 51 9.24 -20.14 7.22
N HIS A 52 9.42 -19.87 8.50
CA HIS A 52 10.31 -18.87 9.08
C HIS A 52 9.69 -17.47 9.22
N GLN A 53 9.00 -17.27 10.35
CA GLN A 53 9.24 -16.05 11.12
C GLN A 53 10.74 -15.95 11.32
N LEU A 54 11.44 -15.25 10.42
CA LEU A 54 12.83 -14.90 10.66
C LEU A 54 12.82 -14.09 11.97
N ASN A 55 13.46 -14.61 13.01
CA ASN A 55 13.79 -13.82 14.18
C ASN A 55 14.86 -12.82 13.75
N LEU A 56 14.40 -11.71 13.17
CA LEU A 56 15.18 -10.67 12.49
C LEU A 56 15.99 -9.77 13.45
N THR A 57 16.36 -10.28 14.63
CA THR A 57 17.14 -9.55 15.63
C THR A 57 18.63 -9.43 15.29
N GLN A 58 19.12 -10.07 14.23
CA GLN A 58 20.49 -9.92 13.74
C GLN A 58 20.50 -9.34 12.32
N ALA A 59 20.97 -8.10 12.22
CA ALA A 59 21.10 -7.31 10.99
C ALA A 59 22.16 -7.84 10.01
N ASP A 60 22.62 -9.08 10.12
CA ASP A 60 23.63 -9.64 9.20
C ASP A 60 23.03 -10.70 8.25
N ASN A 61 21.86 -11.27 8.55
CA ASN A 61 21.29 -12.38 7.75
C ASN A 61 20.24 -11.95 6.71
N TRP A 62 19.82 -10.68 6.71
CA TRP A 62 18.74 -10.15 5.86
C TRP A 62 19.18 -9.84 4.42
N ARG A 63 20.41 -9.33 4.19
CA ARG A 63 20.85 -8.91 2.85
C ARG A 63 20.82 -10.04 1.81
N GLY A 64 20.94 -11.30 2.24
CA GLY A 64 20.87 -12.48 1.38
C GLY A 64 19.46 -13.01 1.11
N SER A 65 18.48 -12.62 1.93
CA SER A 65 17.09 -13.08 1.77
C SER A 65 16.39 -12.39 0.60
N GLN A 66 15.36 -13.03 0.03
CA GLN A 66 14.53 -12.48 -1.04
C GLN A 66 13.16 -12.07 -0.48
N PRO A 67 12.83 -10.77 -0.43
CA PRO A 67 11.50 -10.33 -0.03
C PRO A 67 10.49 -10.68 -1.11
N VAL A 68 9.31 -11.14 -0.71
CA VAL A 68 8.19 -11.45 -1.59
C VAL A 68 6.96 -10.71 -1.08
N ILE A 69 6.44 -9.80 -1.90
CA ILE A 69 5.19 -9.10 -1.61
C ILE A 69 4.03 -10.08 -1.80
N THR A 70 3.19 -10.23 -0.78
CA THR A 70 2.01 -11.09 -0.85
C THR A 70 0.83 -10.40 -1.56
N SER A 71 -0.23 -11.13 -1.85
CA SER A 71 -1.48 -10.59 -2.42
C SER A 71 -2.28 -9.70 -1.46
N TYR A 72 -1.78 -9.46 -0.24
CA TYR A 72 -2.40 -8.63 0.79
C TYR A 72 -2.03 -7.14 0.70
N LEU A 73 -1.26 -6.76 -0.33
CA LEU A 73 -0.76 -5.42 -0.54
C LEU A 73 -0.97 -4.98 -1.99
N ASP A 74 -1.47 -3.75 -2.16
CA ASP A 74 -1.47 -3.06 -3.44
C ASP A 74 -1.07 -1.60 -3.25
N ILE A 75 -0.54 -0.98 -4.29
CA ILE A 75 -0.18 0.43 -4.32
C ILE A 75 -0.77 1.04 -5.58
N LYS A 76 -1.46 2.17 -5.42
CA LYS A 76 -1.98 2.94 -6.56
C LYS A 76 -1.56 4.40 -6.47
N GLN A 77 -1.26 4.95 -7.63
CA GLN A 77 -1.12 6.39 -7.82
C GLN A 77 -2.48 6.99 -8.15
N PHE A 78 -2.77 8.13 -7.54
CA PHE A 78 -3.95 8.93 -7.85
C PHE A 78 -3.52 10.33 -8.27
N GLU A 79 -4.24 10.91 -9.22
CA GLU A 79 -4.04 12.29 -9.68
C GLU A 79 -4.56 13.32 -8.66
N TYR A 80 -5.36 12.84 -7.70
CA TYR A 80 -5.99 13.65 -6.66
C TYR A 80 -5.81 12.97 -5.29
N PRO A 81 -5.80 13.75 -4.20
CA PRO A 81 -5.60 13.24 -2.84
C PRO A 81 -6.87 12.58 -2.31
N VAL A 82 -7.14 11.35 -2.76
CA VAL A 82 -8.36 10.59 -2.44
C VAL A 82 -8.58 10.39 -0.93
N ASP A 83 -7.51 10.29 -0.15
CA ASP A 83 -7.52 10.20 1.31
C ASP A 83 -8.09 11.44 2.00
N ARG A 84 -8.04 12.61 1.35
CA ARG A 84 -8.69 13.84 1.83
C ARG A 84 -10.10 14.02 1.28
N ILE A 85 -10.35 13.51 0.09
CA ILE A 85 -11.63 13.66 -0.63
C ILE A 85 -12.71 12.80 0.00
N ILE A 86 -12.40 11.53 0.30
CA ILE A 86 -13.38 10.57 0.79
C ILE A 86 -14.07 11.04 2.08
N PRO A 87 -13.34 11.52 3.12
CA PRO A 87 -14.00 12.06 4.32
C PRO A 87 -14.96 13.21 4.02
N GLN A 88 -14.59 14.15 3.15
CA GLN A 88 -15.43 15.32 2.83
C GLN A 88 -16.68 14.94 2.03
N LEU A 89 -16.60 13.91 1.17
CA LEU A 89 -17.77 13.41 0.44
C LEU A 89 -18.78 12.69 1.33
N ILE A 90 -18.36 12.20 2.50
CA ILE A 90 -19.29 11.63 3.49
C ILE A 90 -20.16 12.73 4.10
N ASP A 91 -19.62 13.96 4.19
CA ASP A 91 -20.31 15.14 4.71
C ASP A 91 -21.13 15.88 3.63
N ASP A 92 -21.39 15.24 2.48
CA ASP A 92 -22.06 15.81 1.29
C ASP A 92 -21.37 17.08 0.72
N GLU A 93 -20.11 17.34 1.09
CA GLU A 93 -19.32 18.44 0.54
C GLU A 93 -18.54 17.99 -0.71
N ILE A 94 -18.58 18.81 -1.77
CA ILE A 94 -17.75 18.59 -2.96
C ILE A 94 -16.52 19.50 -2.86
N PRO A 95 -15.36 18.97 -2.45
CA PRO A 95 -14.19 19.83 -2.31
C PRO A 95 -13.64 20.25 -3.66
N GLU A 96 -13.34 21.54 -3.79
CA GLU A 96 -12.54 22.08 -4.90
C GLU A 96 -11.06 21.84 -4.60
N LEU A 97 -10.51 20.77 -5.20
CA LEU A 97 -9.11 20.41 -5.03
C LEU A 97 -8.34 20.55 -6.33
N LYS A 98 -7.11 21.02 -6.20
CA LYS A 98 -6.13 20.97 -7.30
C LYS A 98 -5.60 19.54 -7.44
N PRO A 99 -5.23 19.12 -8.66
CA PRO A 99 -4.50 17.86 -8.85
C PRO A 99 -3.25 17.84 -7.95
N GLU A 100 -3.11 16.76 -7.19
CA GLU A 100 -1.98 16.49 -6.32
C GLU A 100 -1.73 14.99 -6.42
N SER A 101 -0.63 14.61 -7.09
CA SER A 101 -0.34 13.20 -7.26
C SER A 101 0.02 12.55 -5.93
N THR A 102 -0.70 11.50 -5.57
CA THR A 102 -0.53 10.80 -4.30
C THR A 102 -0.41 9.31 -4.52
N TRP A 103 0.46 8.68 -3.74
CA TRP A 103 0.59 7.23 -3.67
C TRP A 103 -0.14 6.75 -2.42
N ILE A 104 -1.09 5.83 -2.60
CA ILE A 104 -1.78 5.19 -1.49
C ILE A 104 -1.39 3.72 -1.47
N LEU A 105 -0.92 3.29 -0.32
CA LEU A 105 -0.70 1.90 0.04
C LEU A 105 -2.01 1.33 0.58
N PHE A 106 -2.43 0.19 0.05
CA PHE A 106 -3.55 -0.61 0.53
C PHE A 106 -2.98 -1.88 1.14
N VAL A 107 -3.32 -2.15 2.39
CA VAL A 107 -2.84 -3.30 3.14
C VAL A 107 -4.01 -3.98 3.81
N ARG A 108 -4.01 -5.31 3.79
CA ARG A 108 -4.93 -6.09 4.60
C ARG A 108 -4.14 -7.18 5.34
N SER A 109 -4.10 -7.12 6.67
CA SER A 109 -3.60 -8.28 7.43
C SER A 109 -4.52 -9.49 7.16
N PRO A 110 -4.00 -10.73 7.02
CA PRO A 110 -4.81 -11.89 6.64
C PRO A 110 -6.04 -12.15 7.50
N GLU A 111 -5.93 -11.85 8.80
CA GLU A 111 -6.99 -12.04 9.79
C GLU A 111 -7.99 -10.87 9.85
N SER A 112 -7.70 -9.75 9.16
CA SER A 112 -8.52 -8.56 9.15
C SER A 112 -9.63 -8.63 8.10
N GLN A 113 -10.83 -8.18 8.48
CA GLN A 113 -11.94 -7.91 7.56
C GLN A 113 -11.89 -6.49 6.97
N HIS A 114 -10.85 -5.72 7.30
CA HIS A 114 -10.67 -4.35 6.85
C HIS A 114 -9.36 -4.19 6.07
N VAL A 115 -9.42 -3.39 5.01
CA VAL A 115 -8.24 -2.88 4.30
C VAL A 115 -7.86 -1.55 4.93
N LEU A 116 -6.62 -1.46 5.39
CA LEU A 116 -5.99 -0.24 5.82
C LEU A 116 -5.43 0.48 4.60
N THR A 117 -5.65 1.79 4.53
CA THR A 117 -5.06 2.62 3.48
C THR A 117 -4.20 3.71 4.09
N LYS A 118 -3.02 3.94 3.53
CA LYS A 118 -2.12 4.99 3.99
C LYS A 118 -1.46 5.70 2.83
N ARG A 119 -1.42 7.03 2.88
CA ARG A 119 -0.59 7.82 1.96
C ARG A 119 0.89 7.52 2.22
N ILE A 120 1.62 7.19 1.17
CA ILE A 120 3.05 6.89 1.21
C ILE A 120 3.85 7.85 0.34
N LYS A 121 5.16 7.91 0.60
CA LYS A 121 6.10 8.65 -0.23
C LYS A 121 6.54 7.80 -1.42
N TYR A 122 7.06 8.45 -2.46
CA TYR A 122 7.65 7.78 -3.62
C TYR A 122 8.75 6.77 -3.23
N SER A 123 9.58 7.09 -2.24
CA SER A 123 10.62 6.18 -1.75
C SER A 123 10.08 4.85 -1.22
N THR A 124 8.92 4.86 -0.54
CA THR A 124 8.26 3.66 -0.04
C THR A 124 7.67 2.83 -1.18
N GLN A 125 7.06 3.50 -2.17
CA GLN A 125 6.55 2.82 -3.36
C GLN A 125 7.68 2.12 -4.11
N LEU A 126 8.79 2.82 -4.33
CA LEU A 126 9.95 2.29 -5.03
C LEU A 126 10.58 1.10 -4.29
N LEU A 127 10.65 1.15 -2.96
CA LEU A 127 11.10 0.00 -2.16
C LEU A 127 10.24 -1.24 -2.42
N ILE A 128 8.92 -1.09 -2.37
CA ILE A 128 7.98 -2.21 -2.54
C ILE A 128 8.04 -2.77 -3.97
N GLU A 129 8.14 -1.90 -4.98
CA GLU A 129 8.30 -2.31 -6.38
C GLU A 129 9.58 -3.12 -6.59
N LEU A 130 10.71 -2.67 -6.00
CA LEU A 130 11.97 -3.41 -6.11
C LEU A 130 11.90 -4.79 -5.44
N CYS A 131 11.14 -4.94 -4.34
CA CYS A 131 10.90 -6.23 -3.71
C CYS A 131 10.11 -7.21 -4.59
N GLN A 132 9.35 -6.75 -5.59
CA GLN A 132 8.58 -7.63 -6.47
C GLN A 132 9.44 -8.31 -7.57
N ASN A 133 10.71 -7.91 -7.72
CA ASN A 133 11.58 -8.37 -8.81
C ASN A 133 12.36 -9.67 -8.47
N GLY A 134 12.11 -10.30 -7.32
CA GLY A 134 12.80 -11.53 -6.90
C GLY A 134 14.27 -11.34 -6.54
N GLU A 135 14.69 -10.10 -6.28
CA GLU A 135 16.07 -9.77 -5.90
C GLU A 135 16.30 -9.96 -4.41
N THR A 136 17.56 -10.04 -3.98
CA THR A 136 17.86 -10.07 -2.55
C THR A 136 17.62 -8.71 -1.92
N VAL A 137 17.38 -8.67 -0.61
CA VAL A 137 17.23 -7.40 0.11
C VAL A 137 18.46 -6.51 -0.08
N GLY A 138 19.67 -7.07 -0.09
CA GLY A 138 20.89 -6.30 -0.35
C GLY A 138 20.84 -5.57 -1.69
N THR A 139 20.48 -6.28 -2.77
CA THR A 139 20.35 -5.68 -4.11
C THR A 139 19.24 -4.64 -4.17
N VAL A 140 18.09 -4.90 -3.52
CA VAL A 140 16.98 -3.94 -3.42
C VAL A 140 17.44 -2.64 -2.76
N LEU A 141 18.14 -2.72 -1.62
CA LEU A 141 18.63 -1.54 -0.92
C LEU A 141 19.67 -0.77 -1.71
N ASP A 142 20.60 -1.47 -2.36
CA ASP A 142 21.66 -0.84 -3.17
C ASP A 142 21.04 -0.07 -4.35
N LYS A 143 20.06 -0.68 -5.04
CA LYS A 143 19.31 -0.02 -6.11
C LYS A 143 18.52 1.17 -5.59
N LEU A 144 17.79 1.01 -4.49
CA LEU A 144 16.99 2.07 -3.90
C LEU A 144 17.86 3.26 -3.47
N ALA A 145 18.98 2.98 -2.79
CA ALA A 145 19.96 3.99 -2.38
C ALA A 145 20.54 4.73 -3.58
N CYS A 146 20.87 4.02 -4.66
CA CYS A 146 21.36 4.59 -5.91
C CYS A 146 20.30 5.52 -6.56
N THR A 147 19.06 5.05 -6.69
CA THR A 147 17.96 5.84 -7.28
C THR A 147 17.64 7.09 -6.45
N LEU A 148 17.65 6.97 -5.12
CA LEU A 148 17.39 8.09 -4.21
C LEU A 148 18.63 8.96 -3.95
N LYS A 149 19.79 8.60 -4.52
CA LYS A 149 21.08 9.28 -4.34
C LYS A 149 21.44 9.46 -2.86
N VAL A 150 21.27 8.40 -2.07
CA VAL A 150 21.56 8.40 -0.63
C VAL A 150 23.06 8.63 -0.42
N PRO A 151 23.48 9.64 0.37
CA PRO A 151 24.87 9.86 0.69
C PRO A 151 25.49 8.68 1.45
N SER A 152 26.73 8.30 1.15
CA SER A 152 27.41 7.16 1.78
C SER A 152 27.43 7.22 3.31
N LYS A 153 27.54 8.43 3.89
CA LYS A 153 27.50 8.66 5.34
C LYS A 153 26.13 8.36 5.99
N GLN A 154 25.06 8.28 5.21
CA GLN A 154 23.70 7.99 5.65
C GLN A 154 23.26 6.56 5.30
N GLN A 155 24.09 5.79 4.58
CA GLN A 155 23.74 4.47 4.06
C GLN A 155 23.24 3.53 5.16
N LEU A 156 23.97 3.43 6.28
CA LEU A 156 23.60 2.53 7.39
C LEU A 156 22.24 2.89 8.00
N ALA A 157 21.97 4.18 8.22
CA ALA A 157 20.71 4.64 8.78
C ALA A 157 19.54 4.40 7.81
N PHE A 158 19.77 4.65 6.52
CA PHE A 158 18.81 4.39 5.46
C PHE A 158 18.46 2.89 5.35
N GLU A 159 19.47 2.03 5.35
CA GLU A 159 19.31 0.58 5.32
C GLU A 159 18.51 0.09 6.54
N THR A 160 18.84 0.60 7.73
CA THR A 160 18.13 0.29 8.98
C THR A 160 16.65 0.67 8.92
N GLU A 161 16.33 1.86 8.39
CA GLU A 161 14.94 2.29 8.24
C GLU A 161 14.17 1.40 7.25
N CYS A 162 14.79 1.04 6.13
CA CYS A 162 14.19 0.17 5.13
C CYS A 162 13.88 -1.22 5.68
N CYS A 163 14.81 -1.88 6.40
CA CYS A 163 14.47 -3.17 7.00
C CYS A 163 13.55 -3.09 8.20
N SER A 164 13.56 -2.01 8.98
CA SER A 164 12.55 -1.81 10.02
C SER A 164 11.15 -1.81 9.39
N PHE A 165 10.98 -1.12 8.26
CA PHE A 165 9.74 -1.10 7.51
C PHE A 165 9.37 -2.49 6.96
N LEU A 166 10.29 -3.19 6.26
CA LEU A 166 10.01 -4.52 5.71
C LEU A 166 9.71 -5.56 6.80
N ASN A 167 10.40 -5.48 7.94
CA ASN A 167 10.14 -6.35 9.10
C ASN A 167 8.74 -6.10 9.68
N ALA A 168 8.30 -4.84 9.78
CA ALA A 168 6.94 -4.53 10.20
C ALA A 168 5.91 -5.16 9.26
N LEU A 169 6.13 -5.09 7.94
CA LEU A 169 5.25 -5.74 6.97
C LEU A 169 5.28 -7.28 7.07
N ALA A 170 6.44 -7.86 7.38
CA ALA A 170 6.55 -9.30 7.52
C ALA A 170 5.87 -9.85 8.78
N LYS A 171 5.91 -9.10 9.90
CA LYS A 171 5.15 -9.46 11.12
C LYS A 171 3.65 -9.54 10.88
N GLU A 172 3.15 -8.74 9.95
CA GLU A 172 1.73 -8.72 9.54
C GLU A 172 1.42 -9.73 8.42
N GLY A 173 2.40 -10.53 8.00
CA GLY A 173 2.24 -11.50 6.91
C GLY A 173 2.08 -10.88 5.51
N ILE A 174 2.42 -9.60 5.36
CA ILE A 174 2.28 -8.84 4.12
C ILE A 174 3.49 -9.05 3.19
N VAL A 175 4.67 -9.20 3.79
CA VAL A 175 5.92 -9.52 3.09
C VAL A 175 6.46 -10.83 3.65
N ALA A 176 6.79 -11.77 2.78
CA ALA A 176 7.53 -12.97 3.16
C ALA A 176 9.00 -12.81 2.77
N PHE A 177 9.89 -13.59 3.38
CA PHE A 177 11.29 -13.66 3.00
C PHE A 177 11.63 -15.13 2.70
N ILE A 178 12.32 -15.36 1.59
CA ILE A 178 12.79 -16.67 1.13
C ILE A 178 14.32 -16.71 1.18
#